data_AF-A0A2V7T8M1-F1
#
_entry.id   AF-A0A2V7T8M1-F1
#
_cell.length_a   1.000
_cell.length_b   1.000
_cell.length_c   1.000
_cell.angle_alpha   90.00
_cell.angle_beta   90.00
_cell.angle_gamma   90.00
#
_symmetry.space_group_name_H-M   'P 1'
#
loop_
_entity.id
_entity.type
_entity.pdbx_description
1 polymer ?
#
loop_
_entity_poly.entity_id
_entity_poly.type
_entity_poly.pdbx_seq_one_letter_code
_entity_poly.pdbx_strand_id
1 'polypeptide(L)' 'MTELRKSLRLVDGLAMVVGMMVGSGIFRTPGLVAAQLGRPWLTFIAWILGGVLALLG' A
#
# COMPACT_ATOMS: atom_id res chain seq x y z
N MET A 1 20.52 -32.86 -4.96
CA MET A 1 20.27 -31.44 -4.68
C MET A 1 19.07 -31.02 -5.52
N THR A 2 17.87 -30.95 -4.95
CA THR A 2 16.70 -30.41 -5.66
C THR A 2 16.87 -28.89 -5.77
N GLU A 3 17.21 -28.38 -6.95
CA GLU A 3 17.26 -26.93 -7.18
C GLU A 3 15.84 -26.34 -7.19
N LEU A 4 15.67 -25.20 -6.51
CA LEU A 4 14.42 -24.45 -6.54
C LEU A 4 14.27 -23.81 -7.92
N ARG A 5 13.21 -24.21 -8.64
CA ARG A 5 12.85 -23.58 -9.91
C ARG A 5 12.41 -22.14 -9.63
N LYS A 6 13.11 -21.18 -10.22
CA LYS A 6 12.75 -19.75 -10.14
C LYS A 6 11.48 -19.52 -10.98
N SER A 7 10.31 -19.63 -10.34
CA SER A 7 8.99 -19.53 -10.98
C SER A 7 8.31 -18.18 -10.76
N LEU A 8 8.80 -17.35 -9.83
CA LEU A 8 8.23 -16.04 -9.52
C LEU A 8 8.34 -15.10 -10.72
N ARG A 9 7.18 -14.67 -11.20
CA ARG A 9 7.01 -13.67 -12.24
C ARG A 9 6.80 -12.30 -11.59
N LEU A 10 6.90 -11.24 -12.40
CA LEU A 10 6.66 -9.86 -11.94
C LEU A 10 5.28 -9.69 -11.30
N VAL A 11 4.26 -10.36 -11.84
CA VAL A 11 2.89 -10.31 -11.31
C VAL A 11 2.82 -10.90 -9.90
N ASP A 12 3.56 -11.98 -9.64
CA ASP A 12 3.59 -12.62 -8.33
C ASP A 12 4.23 -11.68 -7.29
N GLY A 13 5.33 -11.03 -7.66
CA GLY A 13 5.98 -10.02 -6.83
C GLY A 13 5.09 -8.80 -6.57
N LEU A 14 4.42 -8.30 -7.62
CA LEU A 14 3.48 -7.17 -7.50
C LEU A 14 2.30 -7.52 -6.58
N ALA A 15 1.68 -8.69 -6.78
CA ALA A 15 0.57 -9.16 -5.95
C ALA A 15 1.00 -9.29 -4.47
N MET A 16 2.22 -9.77 -4.23
CA MET A 16 2.78 -9.84 -2.88
C MET A 16 2.92 -8.45 -2.25
N VAL A 17 3.52 -7.49 -2.94
CA VAL A 17 3.70 -6.11 -2.44
C VAL A 17 2.36 -5.44 -2.17
N VAL A 18 1.42 -5.51 -3.11
CA VAL A 18 0.08 -4.95 -2.96
C VAL A 18 -0.65 -5.60 -1.78
N GLY A 19 -0.58 -6.93 -1.66
CA GLY A 19 -1.18 -7.67 -0.56
C GLY A 19 -0.62 -7.27 0.81
N MET A 20 0.70 -7.09 0.92
CA MET A 20 1.35 -6.63 2.16
C MET A 20 0.95 -5.19 2.52
N MET A 21 0.92 -4.28 1.53
CA MET A 21 0.51 -2.88 1.75
C MET A 21 -0.95 -2.78 2.20
N VAL A 22 -1.85 -3.53 1.55
CA VAL A 22 -3.26 -3.59 1.91
C VAL A 22 -3.44 -4.21 3.30
N GLY A 23 -2.82 -5.38 3.56
CA GLY A 23 -2.97 -6.11 4.81
C GLY A 23 -2.42 -5.42 6.05
N SER A 24 -1.35 -4.63 5.91
CA SER A 24 -0.70 -3.97 7.05
C SER A 24 -1.43 -2.72 7.56
N GLY A 25 -2.28 -2.08 6.75
CA GLY A 25 -2.80 -0.77 7.16
C GLY A 25 -4.06 -0.24 6.50
N ILE A 26 -4.45 -0.65 5.29
CA ILE A 26 -5.46 0.12 4.51
C ILE A 26 -6.82 0.23 5.21
N PHE A 27 -7.20 -0.72 6.06
CA PHE A 27 -8.48 -0.69 6.77
C PHE A 27 -8.46 0.17 8.05
N ARG A 28 -7.27 0.56 8.55
CA ARG A 28 -7.11 1.31 9.80
C ARG A 28 -6.58 2.71 9.59
N THR A 29 -5.50 2.88 8.82
CA THR A 29 -4.86 4.20 8.64
C THR A 29 -5.77 5.27 8.04
N PRO A 30 -6.61 5.01 7.01
CA PRO A 30 -7.47 6.04 6.46
C PRO A 30 -8.49 6.57 7.47
N GLY A 31 -9.02 5.69 8.33
CA GLY A 31 -9.93 6.09 9.41
C GLY A 31 -9.27 7.01 10.43
N LEU A 32 -8.02 6.71 10.81
CA LEU A 32 -7.23 7.56 11.71
C LEU A 32 -6.94 8.94 11.09
N VAL A 33 -6.52 8.94 9.82
CA VAL A 33 -6.25 10.18 9.07
C VAL A 33 -7.53 11.02 8.92
N ALA A 34 -8.66 10.38 8.61
CA ALA A 34 -9.95 11.06 8.52
C ALA A 34 -10.40 11.65 9.87
N ALA A 35 -10.19 10.92 10.97
CA ALA A 35 -10.50 11.41 12.32
C ALA A 35 -9.64 12.62 12.71
N GLN A 36 -8.36 12.65 12.29
CA GLN A 36 -7.47 13.78 12.55
C GLN A 36 -7.77 15.01 11.68
N LEU A 37 -8.15 14.81 10.42
CA LEU A 37 -8.40 15.92 9.49
C LEU A 37 -9.82 16.49 9.59
N GLY A 38 -10.78 15.70 10.06
CA GLY A 38 -12.18 16.13 10.29
C GLY A 38 -12.96 16.51 9.01
N ARG A 39 -12.35 16.43 7.82
CA ARG A 39 -12.97 16.75 6.53
C ARG A 39 -12.66 15.65 5.51
N PRO A 40 -13.66 14.98 4.91
CA PRO A 40 -13.42 13.85 4.00
C PRO A 40 -12.51 14.14 2.81
N TRP A 41 -12.61 15.34 2.22
CA TRP A 41 -11.80 15.72 1.06
C TRP A 41 -10.29 15.84 1.40
N LEU A 42 -9.96 16.27 2.62
CA LEU A 42 -8.56 16.35 3.07
C LEU A 42 -7.94 14.96 3.18
N THR A 43 -8.73 13.95 3.58
CA THR A 43 -8.28 12.56 3.66
C THR A 43 -7.85 12.04 2.29
N PHE A 44 -8.61 12.33 1.22
CA PHE A 44 -8.25 11.93 -0.14
C PHE A 44 -6.98 12.61 -0.62
N ILE A 45 -6.81 13.90 -0.35
CA ILE A 45 -5.58 14.63 -0.71
C ILE A 45 -4.38 14.06 0.05
N ALA A 46 -4.51 13.84 1.36
CA ALA A 46 -3.45 13.24 2.17
C ALA A 46 -3.05 11.85 1.61
N TRP A 47 -4.02 11.08 1.13
CA TRP A 47 -3.76 9.79 0.48
C TRP A 47 -3.00 9.95 -0.84
N ILE A 48 -3.44 10.85 -1.72
CA ILE A 48 -2.75 11.11 -2.99
C ILE A 48 -1.31 11.56 -2.73
N LEU A 49 -1.11 12.49 -1.79
CA LEU A 49 0.22 12.97 -1.41
C LEU A 49 1.08 11.85 -0.84
N GLY A 50 0.54 11.03 0.06
CA GLY A 50 1.25 9.86 0.59
C GLY A 50 1.63 8.84 -0.48
N GLY A 51 0.74 8.60 -1.45
CA GLY A 51 0.99 7.75 -2.60
C GLY A 51 2.10 8.30 -3.51
N VAL A 52 2.09 9.61 -3.79
CA VAL A 52 3.16 10.26 -4.56
C VAL A 52 4.49 10.16 -3.81
N LEU A 53 4.51 10.43 -2.49
CA LEU A 53 5.72 10.29 -1.68
C LEU A 53 6.26 8.86 -1.69
N ALA A 54 5.39 7.85 -1.58
CA ALA A 54 5.80 6.44 -1.63
C ALA A 54 6.40 6.02 -2.98
N LEU A 55 6.06 6.70 -4.09
CA LEU A 55 6.67 6.47 -5.40
C LEU A 55 8.08 7.07 -5.53
N LEU A 56 8.46 8.01 -4.66
CA LEU A 56 9.78 8.63 -4.69
C LEU A 56 10.87 7.77 -4.02
N GLY A 57 10.49 6.67 -3.37
CA GLY A 57 11.37 5.78 -2.60
C GLY A 57 11.43 6.14 -1.13
#